data_AF-A0A9E2R0K4-F1
#
_entry.id   AF-A0A9E2R0K4-F1
#
_cell.length_a   1.000
_cell.length_b   1.000
_cell.length_c   1.000
_cell.angle_alpha   90.00
_cell.angle_beta   90.00
_cell.angle_gamma   90.00
#
_symmetry.space_group_name_H-M   'P 1'
#
loop_
_entity.id
_entity.type
_entity.pdbx_description
1 polymer ?
#
loop_
_entity_poly.entity_id
_entity_poly.type
_entity_poly.pdbx_seq_one_letter_code
_entity_poly.pdbx_strand_id
1 'polypeptide(L)'
;MNAELRAQAISLRVNHHFSSAEIRTRIGVPKSTLSYWLKDYPLNLEEIAGIRKLAWRKGEVGREKYRKIQRQAKEREKQTIYLEEKKRLSPLSKESLYIAGLALYLAEGDKKNDTRLVLANTDIKVLKFFITWLQLFLDTYLHSFIKHLYVSSRVQVSVTKNHLGMGLVVYVY
;
A
#
# COMPACT_ATOMS: atom_id res chain seq x y z
N MET A 1 -38.99 -29.57 25.46
CA MET A 1 -37.90 -29.05 24.59
C MET A 1 -38.21 -27.71 23.92
N ASN A 2 -39.12 -27.59 22.93
CA ASN A 2 -39.35 -26.30 22.26
C ASN A 2 -39.95 -25.20 23.17
N ALA A 3 -40.77 -25.57 24.16
CA ALA A 3 -41.36 -24.62 25.10
C ALA A 3 -40.32 -23.99 26.04
N GLU A 4 -39.37 -24.78 26.55
CA GLU A 4 -38.30 -24.31 27.43
C GLU A 4 -37.33 -23.38 26.69
N LEU A 5 -36.91 -23.77 25.48
CA LEU A 5 -36.05 -22.94 24.63
C LEU A 5 -36.75 -21.62 24.23
N ARG A 6 -38.07 -21.64 24.03
CA ARG A 6 -38.86 -20.43 23.78
C ARG A 6 -38.89 -19.52 25.01
N ALA A 7 -39.18 -20.07 26.19
CA ALA A 7 -39.17 -19.30 27.44
C ALA A 7 -37.80 -18.68 27.71
N GLN A 8 -36.73 -19.45 27.47
CA GLN A 8 -35.35 -18.96 27.57
C GLN A 8 -35.04 -17.85 26.56
N ALA A 9 -35.46 -17.99 25.30
CA ALA A 9 -35.29 -16.95 24.28
C ALA A 9 -35.98 -15.63 24.65
N ILE A 10 -37.22 -15.72 25.17
CA ILE A 10 -37.99 -14.56 25.64
C ILE A 10 -37.29 -13.91 26.83
N SER A 11 -36.85 -14.70 27.82
CA SER A 11 -36.09 -14.19 28.97
C SER A 11 -34.83 -13.43 28.53
N LEU A 12 -34.06 -13.99 27.58
CA LEU A 12 -32.87 -13.33 27.03
C LEU A 12 -33.18 -12.02 26.27
N ARG A 13 -34.35 -11.93 25.63
CA ARG A 13 -34.80 -10.70 24.97
C ARG A 13 -35.25 -9.66 25.99
N VAL A 14 -36.12 -10.03 26.93
CA VAL A 14 -36.75 -9.09 27.87
C VAL A 14 -35.76 -8.61 28.93
N ASN A 15 -34.93 -9.49 29.49
CA ASN A 15 -34.05 -9.14 30.60
C ASN A 15 -32.70 -8.56 30.16
N HIS A 16 -32.25 -8.89 28.95
CA HIS A 16 -30.91 -8.53 28.46
C HIS A 16 -30.90 -7.79 27.12
N HIS A 17 -32.07 -7.57 26.50
CA HIS A 17 -32.20 -6.86 25.23
C HIS A 17 -31.31 -7.44 24.11
N PHE A 18 -31.04 -8.75 24.16
CA PHE A 18 -30.16 -9.38 23.19
C PHE A 18 -30.78 -9.46 21.79
N SER A 19 -29.93 -9.27 20.78
CA SER A 19 -30.29 -9.48 19.38
C SER A 19 -30.62 -10.94 19.10
N SER A 20 -31.40 -11.20 18.04
CA SER A 20 -31.72 -12.57 17.64
C SER A 20 -30.46 -13.37 17.26
N ALA A 21 -29.39 -12.71 16.80
CA ALA A 21 -28.11 -13.36 16.53
C ALA A 21 -27.41 -13.81 17.82
N GLU A 22 -27.43 -12.98 18.86
CA GLU A 22 -26.88 -13.26 20.18
C GLU A 22 -27.64 -14.37 20.91
N ILE A 23 -28.98 -14.36 20.82
CA ILE A 23 -29.83 -15.41 21.38
C ILE A 23 -29.54 -16.72 20.65
N ARG A 24 -29.47 -16.70 19.31
CA ARG A 24 -29.13 -17.87 18.50
C ARG A 24 -27.80 -18.51 18.91
N THR A 25 -26.75 -17.71 19.12
CA THR A 25 -25.44 -18.24 19.54
C THR A 25 -25.49 -18.92 20.90
N ARG A 26 -26.40 -18.50 21.79
CA ARG A 26 -26.54 -19.08 23.15
C ARG A 26 -27.39 -20.33 23.19
N ILE A 27 -28.50 -20.38 22.44
CA ILE A 27 -29.49 -21.47 22.54
C ILE A 27 -29.55 -22.38 21.32
N GLY A 28 -28.84 -22.05 20.23
CA GLY A 28 -28.65 -22.95 19.09
C GLY A 28 -29.86 -23.18 18.17
N VAL A 29 -30.91 -22.35 18.22
CA VAL A 29 -32.13 -22.56 17.41
C VAL A 29 -32.12 -21.80 16.06
N PRO A 30 -32.83 -22.28 15.02
CA PRO A 30 -32.88 -21.64 13.72
C PRO A 30 -33.40 -20.19 13.76
N LYS A 31 -32.93 -19.37 12.81
CA LYS A 31 -33.31 -17.94 12.72
C LYS A 31 -34.81 -17.74 12.52
N SER A 32 -35.45 -18.59 11.70
CA SER A 32 -36.89 -18.56 11.45
C SER A 32 -37.69 -18.79 12.74
N THR A 33 -37.26 -19.76 13.56
CA THR A 33 -37.86 -20.08 14.85
C THR A 33 -37.76 -18.91 15.84
N LEU A 34 -36.57 -18.29 15.95
CA LEU A 34 -36.40 -17.09 16.80
C LEU A 34 -37.25 -15.91 16.35
N SER A 35 -37.36 -15.71 15.03
CA SER A 35 -38.17 -14.62 14.49
C SER A 35 -39.65 -14.79 14.83
N TYR A 36 -40.14 -16.03 14.82
CA TYR A 36 -41.51 -16.34 15.23
C TYR A 36 -41.71 -16.14 16.74
N TRP A 37 -40.80 -16.65 17.58
CA TRP A 37 -40.94 -16.56 19.04
C TRP A 37 -40.80 -15.16 19.62
N LEU A 38 -39.97 -14.32 19.00
CA LEU A 38 -39.66 -12.96 19.48
C LEU A 38 -40.47 -11.87 18.78
N LYS A 39 -41.47 -12.24 17.96
CA LYS A 39 -42.31 -11.32 17.20
C LYS A 39 -42.95 -10.25 18.09
N ASP A 40 -43.42 -10.66 19.27
CA ASP A 40 -44.15 -9.79 20.21
C ASP A 40 -43.20 -9.03 21.16
N TYR A 41 -41.88 -9.21 21.02
CA TYR A 41 -40.85 -8.58 21.85
C TYR A 41 -39.82 -7.81 20.99
N PRO A 42 -40.26 -6.77 20.25
CA PRO A 42 -39.37 -5.98 19.42
C PRO A 42 -38.35 -5.20 20.26
N LEU A 43 -37.15 -4.99 19.70
CA LEU A 43 -36.19 -4.04 20.24
C LEU A 43 -36.58 -2.62 19.81
N ASN A 44 -36.26 -1.63 20.64
CA ASN A 44 -36.46 -0.23 20.28
C ASN A 44 -35.40 0.25 19.25
N LEU A 45 -35.62 1.43 18.67
CA LEU A 45 -34.74 1.97 17.63
C LEU A 45 -33.32 2.22 18.12
N GLU A 46 -33.14 2.64 19.37
CA GLU A 46 -31.84 2.94 19.96
C GLU A 46 -31.01 1.66 20.18
N GLU A 47 -31.65 0.60 20.66
CA GLU A 47 -31.06 -0.74 20.84
C GLU A 47 -30.60 -1.31 19.49
N ILE A 48 -31.47 -1.21 18.47
CA ILE A 48 -31.14 -1.65 17.10
C ILE A 48 -29.94 -0.87 16.57
N ALA A 49 -29.90 0.45 16.78
CA ALA A 49 -28.79 1.30 16.37
C ALA A 49 -27.48 0.93 17.11
N GLY A 50 -27.55 0.67 18.42
CA GLY A 50 -26.43 0.22 19.24
C GLY A 50 -25.84 -1.11 18.76
N ILE A 51 -26.69 -2.11 18.52
CA ILE A 51 -26.28 -3.42 17.99
C ILE A 51 -25.61 -3.27 16.62
N ARG A 52 -26.19 -2.47 15.71
CA ARG A 52 -25.61 -2.21 14.38
C ARG A 52 -24.25 -1.52 14.48
N LYS A 53 -24.10 -0.53 15.35
CA LYS A 53 -22.83 0.19 15.57
C LYS A 53 -21.74 -0.75 16.08
N LEU A 54 -22.06 -1.63 17.03
CA LEU A 54 -21.14 -2.64 17.54
C LEU A 54 -20.73 -3.64 16.46
N ALA A 55 -21.69 -4.13 15.66
CA ALA A 55 -21.41 -5.03 14.54
C ALA A 55 -20.53 -4.36 13.47
N TRP A 56 -20.78 -3.08 13.18
CA TRP A 56 -20.01 -2.30 12.21
C TRP A 56 -18.56 -2.12 12.67
N ARG A 57 -18.33 -1.75 13.93
CA ARG A 57 -16.99 -1.65 14.53
C ARG A 57 -16.23 -2.98 14.50
N LYS A 58 -16.89 -4.09 14.85
CA LYS A 58 -16.29 -5.43 14.76
C LYS A 58 -15.90 -5.79 13.32
N GLY A 59 -16.76 -5.44 12.36
CA GLY A 59 -16.48 -5.62 10.94
C GLY A 59 -15.31 -4.77 10.45
N GLU A 60 -15.15 -3.56 10.98
CA GLU A 60 -14.06 -2.65 10.64
C GLU A 60 -12.69 -3.20 11.05
N VAL A 61 -12.57 -3.68 12.30
CA VAL A 61 -11.35 -4.36 12.78
C VAL A 61 -10.99 -5.56 11.91
N GLY A 62 -11.99 -6.36 11.51
CA GLY A 62 -11.79 -7.49 10.61
C GLY A 62 -11.28 -7.07 9.23
N ARG A 63 -11.85 -5.99 8.66
CA ARG A 63 -11.44 -5.42 7.37
C ARG A 63 -10.02 -4.87 7.42
N GLU A 64 -9.64 -4.17 8.49
CA GLU A 64 -8.28 -3.65 8.66
C GLU A 64 -7.27 -4.79 8.81
N LYS A 65 -7.57 -5.81 9.61
CA LYS A 65 -6.73 -7.00 9.74
C LYS A 65 -6.53 -7.69 8.39
N TYR A 66 -7.60 -7.87 7.62
CA TYR A 66 -7.52 -8.43 6.28
C TYR A 66 -6.66 -7.58 5.34
N ARG A 67 -6.88 -6.25 5.29
CA ARG A 67 -6.06 -5.31 4.50
C ARG A 67 -4.57 -5.41 4.85
N LYS A 68 -4.25 -5.50 6.15
CA LYS A 68 -2.87 -5.66 6.63
C LYS A 68 -2.26 -6.98 6.13
N ILE A 69 -2.97 -8.10 6.26
CA ILE A 69 -2.53 -9.41 5.78
C ILE A 69 -2.29 -9.39 4.27
N GLN A 70 -3.23 -8.84 3.50
CA GLN A 70 -3.10 -8.74 2.04
C GLN A 70 -1.92 -7.85 1.63
N ARG A 71 -1.71 -6.71 2.31
CA ARG A 71 -0.54 -5.86 2.08
C ARG A 71 0.77 -6.60 2.34
N GLN A 72 0.85 -7.35 3.44
CA GLN A 72 2.03 -8.15 3.78
C GLN A 72 2.26 -9.31 2.80
N ALA A 73 1.20 -9.95 2.31
CA ALA A 73 1.30 -10.99 1.29
C ALA A 73 1.86 -10.42 -0.03
N LYS A 74 1.30 -9.31 -0.50
CA LYS A 74 1.76 -8.61 -1.71
C LYS A 74 3.20 -8.12 -1.59
N GLU A 75 3.60 -7.63 -0.42
CA GLU A 75 4.98 -7.16 -0.21
C GLU A 75 5.97 -8.33 -0.23
N ARG A 76 5.61 -9.48 0.36
CA ARG A 76 6.43 -10.70 0.29
C ARG A 76 6.56 -11.21 -1.14
N GLU A 77 5.47 -11.26 -1.89
CA GLU A 77 5.48 -11.65 -3.30
C GLU A 77 6.40 -10.74 -4.12
N LYS A 78 6.26 -9.41 -3.96
CA LYS A 78 7.15 -8.44 -4.62
C LYS A 78 8.62 -8.66 -4.27
N GLN A 79 8.93 -8.94 -3.01
CA GLN A 79 10.29 -9.20 -2.56
C GLN A 79 10.85 -10.49 -3.17
N THR A 80 10.05 -11.56 -3.24
CA THR A 80 10.43 -12.81 -3.89
C THR A 80 10.77 -12.58 -5.36
N ILE A 81 9.85 -11.95 -6.12
CA ILE A 81 10.07 -11.62 -7.54
C ILE A 81 11.32 -10.76 -7.71
N TYR A 82 11.49 -9.73 -6.86
CA TYR A 82 12.66 -8.88 -6.92
C TYR A 82 13.98 -9.65 -6.71
N LEU A 83 14.02 -10.57 -5.74
CA LEU A 83 15.21 -11.37 -5.47
C LEU A 83 15.52 -12.36 -6.59
N GLU A 84 14.49 -12.99 -7.16
CA GLU A 84 14.61 -13.91 -8.30
C GLU A 84 15.14 -13.19 -9.54
N GLU A 85 14.54 -12.06 -9.91
CA GLU A 85 14.98 -11.28 -11.07
C GLU A 85 16.35 -10.65 -10.84
N LYS A 86 16.66 -10.18 -9.62
CA LYS A 86 18.00 -9.71 -9.27
C LYS A 86 19.04 -10.80 -9.47
N LYS A 87 18.75 -12.05 -9.07
CA LYS A 87 19.67 -13.17 -9.27
C LYS A 87 19.84 -13.49 -10.76
N ARG A 88 18.76 -13.43 -11.54
CA ARG A 88 18.78 -13.68 -12.98
C ARG A 88 19.55 -12.63 -13.77
N LEU A 89 19.45 -11.36 -13.37
CA LEU A 89 20.08 -10.23 -14.05
C LEU A 89 21.52 -9.95 -13.54
N SER A 90 21.95 -10.60 -12.47
CA SER A 90 23.27 -10.38 -11.88
C SER A 90 24.30 -11.41 -12.39
N PRO A 91 25.54 -10.99 -12.72
CA PRO A 91 26.02 -9.61 -12.72
C PRO A 91 25.51 -8.81 -13.93
N LEU A 92 25.23 -7.52 -13.72
CA LEU A 92 24.89 -6.62 -14.82
C LEU A 92 26.15 -6.27 -15.61
N SER A 93 26.15 -6.55 -16.91
CA SER A 93 27.23 -6.14 -17.81
C SER A 93 27.19 -4.62 -18.05
N LYS A 94 28.33 -4.03 -18.43
CA LYS A 94 28.39 -2.63 -18.85
C LYS A 94 27.46 -2.36 -20.04
N GLU A 95 27.35 -3.30 -20.97
CA GLU A 95 26.47 -3.19 -22.13
C GLU A 95 24.99 -3.17 -21.72
N SER A 96 24.56 -4.06 -20.80
CA SER A 96 23.18 -4.05 -20.27
C SER A 96 22.85 -2.75 -19.57
N LEU A 97 23.78 -2.21 -18.79
CA LEU A 97 23.63 -0.90 -18.15
C LEU A 97 23.54 0.22 -19.20
N TYR A 98 24.37 0.18 -20.23
CA TYR A 98 24.36 1.15 -21.33
C TYR A 98 22.99 1.18 -22.02
N ILE A 99 22.50 0.02 -22.46
CA ILE A 99 21.19 -0.13 -23.11
C ILE A 99 20.05 0.31 -22.19
N ALA A 100 20.10 -0.06 -20.90
CA ALA A 100 19.06 0.32 -19.95
C ALA A 100 18.92 1.84 -19.79
N GLY A 101 20.03 2.59 -19.74
CA GLY A 101 19.96 4.05 -19.68
C GLY A 101 19.51 4.71 -20.98
N LEU A 102 19.88 4.17 -22.15
CA LEU A 102 19.32 4.62 -23.44
C LEU A 102 17.80 4.40 -23.50
N ALA A 103 17.34 3.21 -23.12
CA ALA A 103 15.92 2.87 -23.08
C ALA A 103 15.16 3.77 -22.10
N LEU A 104 15.76 4.05 -20.94
CA LEU A 104 15.19 4.96 -19.95
C LEU A 104 15.08 6.39 -20.51
N TYR A 105 16.13 6.90 -21.16
CA TYR A 105 16.10 8.22 -21.80
C TYR A 105 15.04 8.28 -22.91
N LEU A 106 14.90 7.21 -23.71
CA LEU A 106 13.84 7.13 -24.71
C LEU A 106 12.43 7.14 -24.11
N ALA A 107 12.24 6.59 -22.92
CA ALA A 107 10.94 6.54 -22.25
C ALA A 107 10.60 7.85 -21.53
N GLU A 108 11.53 8.39 -20.75
CA GLU A 108 11.30 9.47 -19.76
C GLU A 108 12.04 10.78 -20.10
N GLY A 109 12.83 10.78 -21.17
CA GLY A 109 13.63 11.92 -21.61
C GLY A 109 12.85 12.93 -22.45
N ASP A 110 13.35 14.17 -22.49
CA ASP A 110 12.84 15.22 -23.39
C ASP A 110 13.19 14.86 -24.86
N LYS A 111 12.18 14.87 -25.71
CA LYS A 111 12.29 14.51 -27.14
C LYS A 111 12.16 15.72 -28.06
N LYS A 112 11.85 16.89 -27.51
CA LYS A 112 11.53 18.09 -28.30
C LYS A 112 12.69 19.07 -28.39
N ASN A 113 13.65 18.96 -27.48
CA ASN A 113 14.78 19.87 -27.40
C ASN A 113 16.08 19.07 -27.55
N ASP A 114 16.82 19.36 -28.62
CA ASP A 114 18.10 18.75 -28.99
C ASP A 114 19.31 19.39 -28.29
N THR A 115 19.13 20.56 -27.68
CA THR A 115 20.21 21.32 -27.02
C THR A 115 20.40 20.98 -25.54
N ARG A 116 19.48 20.22 -24.94
CA ARG A 116 19.52 19.82 -23.53
C ARG A 116 19.14 18.35 -23.38
N LEU A 117 19.77 17.64 -22.45
CA LEU A 117 19.28 16.34 -22.02
C LEU A 117 18.55 16.50 -20.68
N VAL A 118 17.29 16.09 -20.69
CA VAL A 118 16.38 16.25 -19.56
C VAL A 118 15.70 14.92 -19.36
N LEU A 119 15.63 14.47 -18.11
CA LEU A 119 14.83 13.33 -17.70
C LEU A 119 13.97 13.77 -16.51
N ALA A 120 12.66 13.59 -16.61
CA ALA A 120 11.72 14.01 -15.58
C ALA A 120 11.01 12.78 -15.02
N ASN A 121 11.25 12.45 -13.75
CA ASN A 121 10.59 11.32 -13.10
C ASN A 121 10.39 11.59 -11.61
N THR A 122 9.30 11.06 -11.05
CA THR A 122 8.98 11.22 -9.62
C THR A 122 9.74 10.23 -8.72
N ASP A 123 10.26 9.13 -9.27
CA ASP A 123 11.01 8.13 -8.51
C ASP A 123 12.50 8.52 -8.41
N ILE A 124 12.95 8.74 -7.19
CA ILE A 124 14.33 9.13 -6.89
C ILE A 124 15.36 8.06 -7.28
N LYS A 125 14.99 6.78 -7.30
CA LYS A 125 15.88 5.68 -7.71
C LYS A 125 16.15 5.74 -9.21
N VAL A 126 15.14 6.10 -10.00
CA VAL A 126 15.27 6.31 -11.45
C VAL A 126 16.20 7.48 -11.74
N LEU A 127 16.00 8.61 -11.05
CA LEU A 127 16.88 9.77 -11.18
C LEU A 127 18.33 9.45 -10.80
N LYS A 128 18.55 8.76 -9.67
CA LYS A 128 19.90 8.33 -9.24
C LYS A 128 20.55 7.41 -10.27
N PHE A 129 19.82 6.41 -10.77
CA PHE A 129 20.32 5.51 -11.80
C PHE A 129 20.74 6.29 -13.05
N PHE A 130 19.91 7.22 -13.51
CA PHE A 130 20.22 8.01 -14.70
C PHE A 130 21.46 8.88 -14.51
N ILE A 131 21.62 9.56 -13.37
CA ILE A 131 22.82 10.36 -13.07
C ILE A 131 24.07 9.47 -13.08
N THR A 132 24.03 8.30 -12.43
CA THR A 132 25.14 7.36 -12.44
C THR A 132 25.42 6.82 -13.84
N TRP A 133 24.38 6.55 -14.63
CA TRP A 133 24.52 6.12 -16.02
C TRP A 133 25.21 7.17 -16.87
N LEU A 134 24.85 8.46 -16.74
CA LEU A 134 25.53 9.56 -17.41
C LEU A 134 27.01 9.59 -17.04
N GLN A 135 27.35 9.48 -15.75
CA GLN A 135 28.75 9.46 -15.28
C GLN A 135 29.55 8.29 -15.84
N LEU A 136 28.91 7.13 -16.04
CA LEU A 136 29.59 5.92 -16.48
C LEU A 136 29.83 5.87 -17.99
N PHE A 137 28.94 6.47 -18.79
CA PHE A 137 28.94 6.28 -20.25
C PHE A 137 29.06 7.56 -21.06
N LEU A 138 28.75 8.71 -20.48
CA LEU A 138 28.88 10.00 -21.13
C LEU A 138 29.95 10.82 -20.39
N ASP A 139 30.99 11.23 -21.12
CA ASP A 139 32.12 12.01 -20.60
C ASP A 139 31.69 13.47 -20.35
N THR A 140 30.68 13.63 -19.49
CA THR A 140 29.93 14.87 -19.31
C THR A 140 30.37 15.54 -18.03
N TYR A 141 30.89 16.76 -18.16
CA TYR A 141 31.10 17.67 -17.04
C TYR A 141 29.73 18.07 -16.46
N LEU A 142 29.25 17.28 -15.49
CA LEU A 142 27.97 17.41 -14.78
C LEU A 142 27.59 18.82 -14.31
N HIS A 143 28.55 19.74 -14.24
CA HIS A 143 28.32 21.14 -13.86
C HIS A 143 27.32 21.87 -14.77
N SER A 144 27.17 21.49 -16.05
CA SER A 144 26.22 22.14 -16.98
C SER A 144 24.81 21.55 -16.92
N PHE A 145 24.67 20.28 -16.50
CA PHE A 145 23.43 19.51 -16.61
C PHE A 145 22.43 19.73 -15.46
N ILE A 146 22.92 20.00 -14.26
CA ILE A 146 22.07 20.08 -13.05
C ILE A 146 21.37 21.46 -12.94
N LYS A 147 21.27 22.25 -14.01
CA LYS A 147 20.52 23.52 -13.99
C LYS A 147 19.00 23.35 -13.99
N HIS A 148 18.47 22.17 -14.33
CA HIS A 148 17.03 21.98 -14.55
C HIS A 148 16.46 20.68 -13.95
N LEU A 149 17.00 20.21 -12.82
CA LEU A 149 16.36 19.13 -12.08
C LEU A 149 15.17 19.68 -11.29
N TYR A 150 13.98 19.69 -11.91
CA TYR A 150 12.74 20.03 -11.23
C TYR A 150 12.26 18.81 -10.44
N VAL A 151 12.73 18.65 -9.20
CA VAL A 151 12.15 17.67 -8.28
C VAL A 151 11.02 18.33 -7.52
N SER A 152 9.84 17.70 -7.54
CA SER A 152 8.69 18.17 -6.77
C SER A 152 9.05 18.22 -5.27
N SER A 153 9.10 19.43 -4.71
CA SER A 153 9.09 19.89 -3.30
C SER A 153 9.87 19.15 -2.19
N ARG A 154 10.41 17.95 -2.37
CA ARG A 154 10.97 17.10 -1.30
C ARG A 154 12.42 16.65 -1.50
N VAL A 155 13.10 17.07 -2.56
CA VAL A 155 14.51 16.70 -2.79
C VAL A 155 15.28 17.93 -3.22
N GLN A 156 16.28 18.31 -2.43
CA GLN A 156 17.31 19.26 -2.83
C GLN A 156 18.52 18.49 -3.35
N VAL A 157 19.02 18.85 -4.53
CA VAL A 157 20.27 18.31 -5.08
C VAL A 157 21.33 19.37 -4.97
N SER A 158 22.36 19.11 -4.17
CA SER A 158 23.54 19.98 -4.02
C SER A 158 24.78 19.30 -4.58
N VAL A 159 25.64 20.09 -5.24
CA VAL A 159 26.94 19.63 -5.77
C VAL A 159 28.05 20.23 -4.92
N THR A 160 28.91 19.40 -4.31
CA THR A 160 30.09 19.86 -3.57
C THR A 160 31.40 19.41 -4.23
N LYS A 161 32.40 20.30 -4.25
CA LYS A 161 33.77 20.00 -4.69
C LYS A 161 34.53 19.31 -3.56
N ASN A 162 35.12 18.15 -3.81
CA ASN A 162 36.14 17.57 -2.92
C ASN A 162 37.57 17.85 -3.43
N HIS A 163 38.49 17.97 -2.48
CA HIS A 163 39.86 18.49 -2.57
C HIS A 163 40.86 17.59 -3.32
N LEU A 164 40.40 16.50 -3.95
CA LEU A 164 41.24 15.51 -4.66
C LEU A 164 40.88 15.31 -6.14
N GLY A 165 40.10 16.22 -6.73
CA GLY A 165 39.61 16.05 -8.11
C GLY A 165 38.19 15.50 -8.13
N MET A 166 37.26 16.39 -8.45
CA MET A 166 35.83 16.25 -8.79
C MET A 166 35.17 14.87 -8.51
N GLY A 167 34.80 14.63 -7.26
CA GLY A 167 33.73 13.67 -6.91
C GLY A 167 32.40 14.39 -6.72
N LEU A 168 31.34 13.96 -7.41
CA LEU A 168 29.98 14.47 -7.22
C LEU A 168 29.28 13.65 -6.11
N VAL A 169 28.97 14.27 -4.97
CA VAL A 169 28.15 13.65 -3.92
C VAL A 169 26.73 14.20 -4.01
N VAL A 170 25.79 13.38 -4.49
CA VAL A 170 24.37 13.73 -4.51
C VAL A 170 23.75 13.37 -3.17
N TYR A 171 23.52 14.37 -2.32
CA TYR A 171 22.71 14.20 -1.12
C TYR A 171 21.23 14.17 -1.50
N VAL A 172 20.51 13.20 -0.96
CA VAL A 172 19.05 13.09 -1.06
C VAL A 172 18.57 12.92 0.36
N TYR A 173 17.98 13.98 0.91
CA TYR A 173 17.27 13.95 2.20
C TYR A 173 15.82 13.53 1.97
#